data_AF-A0A5J4PQC8-F1
#
_entry.id   AF-A0A5J4PQC8-F1
#
_cell.length_a   1.000
_cell.length_b   1.000
_cell.length_c   1.000
_cell.angle_alpha   90.00
_cell.angle_beta   90.00
_cell.angle_gamma   90.00
#
_symmetry.space_group_name_H-M   'P 1'
#
loop_
_entity.id
_entity.type
_entity.pdbx_description
1 polymer ?
#
loop_
_entity_poly.entity_id
_entity_poly.type
_entity_poly.pdbx_seq_one_letter_code
_entity_poly.pdbx_strand_id
1 'polypeptide(L)'
;MKAEQFKTLYKKRWSVEVHHESIKQNTSIGCSPAHTVRTQSNHVFAALFAYVKLEMIKLAKGINHFALKTKIYMASLKTGISTMADMMDEE
;
A
#
# COMPACT_ATOMS: atom_id res chain seq x y z
N MET A 1 6.33 13.01 34.55
CA MET A 1 5.65 13.18 33.24
C MET A 1 4.15 13.28 33.50
N LYS A 2 3.46 14.29 32.96
CA LYS A 2 2.00 14.46 33.15
C LYS A 2 1.23 13.45 32.28
N ALA A 3 0.04 13.04 32.71
CA ALA A 3 -0.80 12.06 32.00
C ALA A 3 -1.07 12.45 30.53
N GLU A 4 -1.26 13.73 30.25
CA GLU A 4 -1.49 14.23 28.89
C GLU A 4 -0.25 14.09 27.98
N GLN A 5 0.95 14.29 28.52
CA GLN A 5 2.20 14.09 27.77
C GLN A 5 2.39 12.62 27.39
N PHE A 6 2.00 11.70 28.28
CA PHE A 6 2.03 10.27 28.01
C PHE A 6 1.09 9.87 26.87
N LYS A 7 -0.15 10.37 26.88
CA LYS A 7 -1.13 10.13 25.81
C LYS A 7 -0.63 10.64 24.46
N THR A 8 -0.07 11.85 24.41
CA THR A 8 0.48 12.43 23.17
C THR A 8 1.64 11.59 22.63
N LEU A 9 2.55 11.16 23.50
CA LEU A 9 3.67 10.31 23.13
C LEU A 9 3.19 8.96 22.57
N TYR A 10 2.21 8.34 23.22
CA TYR A 10 1.64 7.07 22.78
C TYR A 10 0.98 7.20 21.40
N LYS A 11 0.18 8.26 21.19
CA LYS A 11 -0.43 8.54 19.88
C LYS A 11 0.62 8.77 18.78
N LYS A 12 1.74 9.44 19.10
CA LYS A 12 2.86 9.63 18.17
C LYS A 12 3.57 8.32 17.86
N ARG A 13 3.72 7.41 18.83
CA ARG A 13 4.33 6.10 18.60
C ARG A 13 3.48 5.21 17.67
N TRP A 14 2.15 5.30 17.76
CA TRP A 14 1.24 4.52 16.91
C TRP A 14 1.39 4.81 15.41
N SER A 15 1.83 6.02 15.02
CA SER A 15 2.03 6.34 13.60
C SER A 15 3.08 5.45 12.93
N VAL A 16 4.04 4.93 13.70
CA VAL A 16 5.04 3.97 13.20
C VAL A 16 4.39 2.64 12.82
N GLU A 17 3.39 2.19 13.58
CA GLU A 17 2.70 0.94 13.27
C GLU A 17 1.87 1.06 11.99
N VAL A 18 1.17 2.18 11.82
CA VAL A 18 0.43 2.49 10.58
C VAL A 18 1.38 2.52 9.37
N HIS A 19 2.57 3.09 9.54
CA HIS A 19 3.60 3.08 8.51
C HIS A 19 4.06 1.65 8.16
N HIS A 20 4.40 0.83 9.16
CA HIS A 20 4.81 -0.56 8.96
C HIS A 20 3.72 -1.41 8.30
N GLU A 21 2.47 -1.28 8.76
CA GLU A 21 1.33 -1.97 8.17
C GLU A 21 1.20 -1.62 6.69
N SER A 22 1.25 -0.33 6.36
CA SER A 22 1.14 0.13 4.99
C SER A 22 2.25 -0.43 4.09
N ILE A 23 3.51 -0.40 4.53
CA ILE A 23 4.63 -0.91 3.74
C ILE A 23 4.52 -2.43 3.54
N LYS A 24 4.17 -3.18 4.58
CA LYS A 24 4.02 -4.63 4.48
C LYS A 24 2.90 -5.00 3.50
N GLN A 25 1.74 -4.35 3.59
CA GLN A 25 0.54 -4.72 2.84
C GLN A 25 0.43 -4.11 1.44
N ASN A 26 1.06 -2.96 1.19
CA ASN A 26 0.93 -2.24 -0.09
C ASN A 26 2.21 -2.26 -0.93
N THR A 27 3.38 -2.54 -0.35
CA THR A 27 4.65 -2.58 -1.10
C THR A 27 5.39 -3.89 -0.95
N SER A 28 4.83 -4.88 -0.23
CA SER A 28 5.35 -6.25 -0.12
C SER A 28 6.83 -6.32 0.27
N ILE A 29 7.29 -5.42 1.14
CA ILE A 29 8.72 -5.26 1.48
C ILE A 29 9.39 -6.55 1.97
N GLY A 30 8.64 -7.41 2.64
CA GLY A 30 9.12 -8.68 3.21
C GLY A 30 8.88 -9.91 2.35
N CYS A 31 8.37 -9.77 1.13
CA CYS A 31 7.91 -10.89 0.31
C CYS A 31 8.81 -11.18 -0.89
N SER A 32 10.07 -10.74 -0.87
CA SER A 32 11.01 -10.99 -1.96
C SER A 32 11.53 -12.43 -1.93
N PRO A 33 11.39 -13.21 -3.02
CA PRO A 33 11.89 -14.58 -3.11
C PRO A 33 13.40 -14.67 -3.44
N ALA A 34 14.12 -13.55 -3.49
CA ALA A 34 15.51 -13.55 -3.96
C ALA A 34 16.50 -14.19 -2.96
N HIS A 35 17.57 -14.81 -3.45
CA HIS A 35 18.55 -15.48 -2.58
C HIS A 35 19.85 -14.68 -2.35
N THR A 36 20.08 -13.60 -3.12
CA THR A 36 21.30 -12.78 -2.99
C THR A 36 21.03 -11.50 -2.20
N VAL A 37 22.01 -11.08 -1.41
CA VAL A 37 21.94 -9.84 -0.60
C VAL A 37 21.68 -8.62 -1.48
N ARG A 38 22.31 -8.55 -2.66
CA ARG A 38 22.12 -7.44 -3.61
C ARG A 38 20.67 -7.33 -4.07
N THR A 39 20.09 -8.43 -4.55
CA THR A 39 18.71 -8.41 -5.06
C THR A 39 17.71 -8.14 -3.93
N GLN A 40 17.94 -8.70 -2.74
CA GLN A 40 17.12 -8.40 -1.56
C GLN A 40 17.18 -6.92 -1.16
N SER A 41 18.38 -6.33 -1.14
CA SER A 41 18.56 -4.91 -0.84
C SER A 41 17.87 -4.01 -1.87
N ASN A 42 17.96 -4.37 -3.15
CA ASN A 42 17.26 -3.65 -4.23
C ASN A 42 15.74 -3.72 -4.08
N HIS A 43 15.18 -4.88 -3.70
CA HIS A 43 13.76 -5.02 -3.43
C HIS A 43 13.30 -4.12 -2.27
N VAL A 44 14.04 -4.13 -1.16
CA VAL A 44 13.75 -3.26 0.00
C VAL A 44 13.78 -1.79 -0.41
N PHE A 45 14.78 -1.37 -1.19
CA PHE A 45 14.85 -0.01 -1.71
C PHE A 45 13.66 0.34 -2.60
N ALA A 46 13.30 -0.54 -3.55
CA ALA A 46 12.17 -0.33 -4.44
C ALA A 46 10.83 -0.26 -3.68
N ALA A 47 10.63 -1.10 -2.67
CA ALA A 47 9.45 -1.09 -1.81
C ALA A 47 9.32 0.23 -1.03
N LEU A 48 10.42 0.75 -0.47
CA LEU A 48 10.43 2.06 0.20
C LEU A 48 10.13 3.20 -0.78
N PHE A 49 10.70 3.16 -1.98
CA PHE A 49 10.42 4.15 -3.01
C PHE A 49 8.95 4.12 -3.46
N ALA A 50 8.36 2.93 -3.61
CA ALA A 50 6.94 2.77 -3.90
C ALA A 50 6.06 3.34 -2.78
N TYR A 51 6.44 3.15 -1.51
CA TYR A 51 5.73 3.74 -0.37
C TYR A 51 5.73 5.27 -0.41
N VAL A 52 6.88 5.90 -0.72
CA VAL A 52 6.96 7.36 -0.87
C VAL A 52 5.99 7.85 -1.95
N LYS A 53 5.93 7.15 -3.09
CA LYS A 53 4.96 7.49 -4.15
C LYS A 53 3.50 7.35 -3.69
N LEU A 54 3.18 6.32 -2.92
CA LEU A 54 1.84 6.14 -2.35
C LEU A 54 1.47 7.30 -1.41
N GLU A 55 2.40 7.75 -0.55
CA GLU A 55 2.18 8.91 0.31
C GLU A 55 2.01 10.20 -0.50
N MET A 56 2.76 10.39 -1.59
CA MET A 56 2.55 11.53 -2.50
C MET A 56 1.13 11.51 -3.10
N ILE A 57 0.64 10.35 -3.54
CA ILE A 57 -0.72 10.20 -4.08
C ILE A 57 -1.76 10.47 -2.99
N LYS A 58 -1.54 9.97 -1.78
CA LYS A 58 -2.41 10.20 -0.62
C LYS A 58 -2.50 11.69 -0.29
N LEU A 59 -1.38 12.41 -0.30
CA LEU A 59 -1.38 13.87 -0.11
C LEU A 59 -2.10 14.60 -1.24
N ALA A 60 -1.87 14.20 -2.50
CA ALA A 60 -2.47 14.86 -3.66
C ALA A 60 -3.97 14.60 -3.82
N LYS A 61 -4.47 13.43 -3.39
CA LYS A 61 -5.88 13.01 -3.56
C LYS A 61 -6.69 13.02 -2.27
N GLY A 62 -6.05 13.09 -1.11
CA GLY A 62 -6.71 12.98 0.20
C GLY A 62 -7.26 11.59 0.51
N ILE A 63 -6.79 10.54 -0.18
CA ILE A 63 -7.28 9.16 -0.06
C ILE A 63 -6.21 8.28 0.58
N ASN A 64 -6.59 7.43 1.55
CA ASN A 64 -5.66 6.50 2.17
C ASN A 64 -5.22 5.36 1.21
N HIS A 65 -4.12 4.67 1.53
CA HIS A 65 -3.55 3.64 0.65
C HIS A 65 -4.49 2.44 0.40
N PHE A 66 -5.23 2.00 1.41
CA PHE A 66 -6.18 0.89 1.28
C PHE A 66 -7.37 1.27 0.40
N ALA A 67 -7.91 2.47 0.56
CA ALA A 67 -9.00 2.99 -0.27
C ALA A 67 -8.53 3.15 -1.73
N LEU A 68 -7.29 3.58 -1.95
CA LEU A 68 -6.70 3.60 -3.29
C LEU A 68 -6.65 2.18 -3.89
N LYS A 69 -6.15 1.20 -3.14
CA LYS A 69 -6.10 -0.22 -3.54
C LYS A 69 -7.49 -0.76 -3.88
N THR A 70 -8.48 -0.54 -3.02
CA THR A 70 -9.87 -0.97 -3.25
C THR A 70 -10.46 -0.32 -4.49
N LYS A 71 -10.22 0.98 -4.71
CA LYS A 71 -10.75 1.69 -5.88
C LYS A 71 -10.20 1.12 -7.19
N ILE A 72 -8.89 0.85 -7.23
CA ILE A 72 -8.26 0.21 -8.40
C ILE A 72 -8.85 -1.19 -8.59
N TYR A 73 -8.96 -1.98 -7.53
CA TYR A 73 -9.51 -3.34 -7.59
C TYR A 73 -10.95 -3.39 -8.12
N MET A 74 -11.83 -2.54 -7.61
CA MET A 74 -13.22 -2.42 -8.07
C MET A 74 -13.29 -2.01 -9.54
N ALA A 75 -12.45 -1.06 -9.98
CA ALA A 75 -12.40 -0.65 -11.38
C ALA A 75 -11.96 -1.80 -12.29
N SER A 76 -10.91 -2.53 -11.91
CA SER A 76 -10.43 -3.70 -12.66
C SER A 76 -11.47 -4.81 -12.74
N LEU A 77 -12.17 -5.11 -11.64
CA LEU A 77 -13.24 -6.11 -11.64
C LEU A 77 -14.38 -5.72 -12.57
N LYS A 78 -14.84 -4.47 -12.53
CA LYS A 78 -15.91 -3.98 -13.39
C LYS A 78 -15.54 -4.13 -14.87
N THR A 79 -14.32 -3.74 -15.23
CA THR A 79 -13.83 -3.89 -16.60
C THR A 79 -13.73 -5.36 -17.00
N GLY A 80 -13.16 -6.22 -16.14
CA GLY A 80 -13.05 -7.65 -16.43
C GLY A 80 -14.40 -8.33 -16.66
N ILE A 81 -15.42 -8.01 -15.86
CA ILE A 81 -16.78 -8.53 -16.04
C ILE A 81 -17.38 -8.05 -17.36
N SER A 82 -17.23 -6.76 -17.69
CA SER A 82 -17.70 -6.23 -18.97
C SER A 82 -17.07 -6.97 -20.15
N THR A 83 -15.74 -7.12 -20.14
CA THR A 83 -15.03 -7.82 -21.22
C THR A 83 -15.47 -9.27 -21.36
N MET A 84 -15.74 -9.97 -20.24
CA MET A 84 -16.27 -11.34 -20.31
C MET A 84 -17.68 -11.39 -20.90
N ALA A 85 -18.55 -10.43 -20.59
CA ALA A 85 -19.88 -10.35 -21.18
C ALA A 85 -19.81 -10.10 -22.69
N ASP A 86 -18.97 -9.16 -23.12
CA ASP A 86 -18.77 -8.85 -24.55
C ASP A 86 -18.31 -10.10 -25.34
N MET A 87 -17.43 -10.93 -24.75
CA MET A 87 -16.98 -12.18 -25.36
C MET A 87 -18.06 -13.27 -25.43
N MET A 88 -19.05 -13.24 -24.54
CA MET A 88 -20.17 -14.20 -24.53
C MET A 88 -21.28 -13.80 -25.50
N ASP A 89 -21.35 -12.52 -25.89
CA ASP A 89 -22.32 -12.00 -26.86
C ASP A 89 -21.82 -12.11 -28.32
N GLU A 90 -20.53 -12.40 -28.55
CA GLU A 90 -19.94 -12.61 -29.89
C GLU A 90 -20.06 -14.07 -30.41
N GLU A 91 -20.63 -15.00 -29.62
CA GLU A 91 -20.85 -16.42 -29.95
C GLU A 91 -22.33 -16.71 -30.29
#